data_AF-A0A4S2QYT7-F1
#
_entry.id   AF-A0A4S2QYT7-F1
#
_cell.length_a   1.000
_cell.length_b   1.000
_cell.length_c   1.000
_cell.angle_alpha   90.00
_cell.angle_beta   90.00
_cell.angle_gamma   90.00
#
_symmetry.space_group_name_H-M   'P 1'
#
loop_
_entity.id
_entity.type
_entity.pdbx_description
1 polymer ?
#
loop_
_entity_poly.entity_id
_entity_poly.type
_entity_poly.pdbx_seq_one_letter_code
_entity_poly.pdbx_strand_id
1 'polypeptide(L)'
;MTSHIHHVTVDCVDAYELGSFWAQVLGGALADDDFPGDPEALLETPGAALLFVTVPDKKQTKNRVHLDVQPQDRTRDEEVERLLALGATLVADHRKPNGRGWVTLADPEGNEFCVECGAAERAALTGRRLPVTADDVTEAVRLTVDALAAAADADWRVPAGTLRWDCWETAEHLSDDLFAYAVQLGPRTPLLETEVPYRWAPQRDGGPWNAVFADPEAGTAGLLQTLEASGALLSAMVRTAAPDVRSYHGYGVSDPEGFAAMGVVETLVHAHDIASGLGVSWEPPAALCDRVLARLFPEAPDDADRWAVLLWSTGRGDLPGRERVTSWKWHGAPLEDGPQD
;
A
#
# COMPACT_ATOMS: atom_id res chain seq x y z
N MET A 1 2.46 30.85 32.75
CA MET A 1 3.56 29.91 32.46
C MET A 1 2.96 28.55 32.23
N THR A 2 3.47 27.79 31.26
CA THR A 2 3.05 26.43 30.95
C THR A 2 4.04 25.44 31.55
N SER A 3 3.54 24.30 32.04
CA SER A 3 4.39 23.21 32.55
C SER A 3 5.10 22.47 31.41
N HIS A 4 6.22 21.82 31.71
CA HIS A 4 6.90 20.87 30.82
C HIS A 4 6.88 19.48 31.46
N ILE A 5 7.00 18.43 30.65
CA ILE A 5 7.24 17.07 31.15
C ILE A 5 8.70 17.00 31.55
N HIS A 6 8.97 16.66 32.81
CA HIS A 6 10.33 16.61 33.34
C HIS A 6 11.00 15.26 33.02
N HIS A 7 10.37 14.14 33.38
CA HIS A 7 10.79 12.78 33.01
C HIS A 7 9.59 11.85 32.84
N VAL A 8 9.80 10.73 32.15
CA VAL A 8 8.89 9.57 32.13
C VAL A 8 9.43 8.53 33.11
N THR A 9 8.58 8.07 34.02
CA THR A 9 8.96 7.07 35.03
C THR A 9 8.57 5.66 34.58
N VAL A 10 9.49 4.72 34.74
CA VAL A 10 9.32 3.30 34.41
C VAL A 10 9.55 2.48 35.68
N ASP A 11 8.53 1.73 36.07
CA ASP A 11 8.63 0.76 37.15
C ASP A 11 9.38 -0.49 36.66
N CYS A 12 10.33 -0.98 37.46
CA CYS A 12 11.18 -2.12 37.13
C CYS A 12 11.66 -2.87 38.38
N VAL A 13 12.22 -4.07 38.21
CA VAL A 13 12.75 -4.89 39.30
C VAL A 13 14.19 -4.47 39.67
N ASP A 14 14.95 -3.95 38.72
CA ASP A 14 16.29 -3.40 38.96
C ASP A 14 16.51 -2.10 38.18
N ALA A 15 16.41 -0.97 38.90
CA ALA A 15 16.54 0.36 38.29
C ALA A 15 17.90 0.59 37.63
N TYR A 16 18.98 0.09 38.24
CA TYR A 16 20.33 0.31 37.73
C TYR A 16 20.61 -0.53 36.48
N GLU A 17 20.24 -1.82 36.48
CA GLU A 17 20.41 -2.68 35.31
C GLU A 17 19.56 -2.20 34.12
N LEU A 18 18.27 -1.90 34.35
CA LEU A 18 17.41 -1.44 33.29
C LEU A 18 17.81 -0.05 32.77
N GLY A 19 18.18 0.84 33.68
CA GLY A 19 18.75 2.14 33.33
C GLY A 19 20.03 2.03 32.50
N SER A 20 20.91 1.08 32.83
CA SER A 20 22.15 0.81 32.08
C SER A 20 21.88 0.27 30.67
N PHE A 21 20.82 -0.52 30.48
CA PHE A 21 20.36 -0.92 29.16
C PHE A 21 19.91 0.31 28.36
N TRP A 22 19.02 1.13 28.92
CA TRP A 22 18.50 2.32 28.25
C TRP A 22 19.56 3.39 27.97
N ALA A 23 20.59 3.50 28.82
CA ALA A 23 21.75 4.35 28.58
C ALA A 23 22.48 3.96 27.28
N GLN A 24 22.61 2.66 27.00
CA GLN A 24 23.18 2.15 25.75
C GLN A 24 22.22 2.33 24.56
N VAL A 25 20.90 2.28 24.77
CA VAL A 25 19.91 2.56 23.72
C VAL A 25 20.01 4.01 23.26
N LEU A 26 19.99 4.95 24.21
CA LEU A 26 19.87 6.39 23.93
C LEU A 26 21.22 7.12 23.85
N GLY A 27 22.34 6.42 24.09
CA GLY A 27 23.68 7.00 24.01
C GLY A 27 23.98 7.99 25.13
N GLY A 28 23.51 7.69 26.35
CA GLY A 28 23.71 8.51 27.56
C GLY A 28 24.42 7.74 28.67
N ALA A 29 24.33 8.28 29.89
CA ALA A 29 24.78 7.65 31.11
C ALA A 29 23.75 7.90 32.22
N LEU A 30 23.72 7.02 33.22
CA LEU A 30 23.00 7.28 34.47
C LEU A 30 23.66 8.44 35.24
N ALA A 31 22.97 8.98 36.25
CA ALA A 31 23.57 9.99 37.10
C ALA A 31 24.80 9.43 37.84
N ASP A 32 25.79 10.29 38.10
CA ASP A 32 27.06 9.89 38.72
C ASP A 32 26.90 9.28 40.12
N ASP A 33 25.75 9.51 40.76
CA ASP A 33 25.37 9.02 42.09
C ASP A 33 24.35 7.88 42.08
N ASP A 34 24.01 7.33 40.92
CA ASP A 34 23.21 6.09 40.80
C ASP A 34 24.13 4.85 40.85
N PHE A 35 23.85 3.92 41.77
CA PHE A 35 24.63 2.70 41.98
C PHE A 35 23.76 1.42 41.96
N PRO A 36 24.37 0.23 41.72
CA PRO A 36 23.64 -1.04 41.82
C PRO A 36 22.93 -1.22 43.16
N GLY A 37 21.62 -1.49 43.10
CA GLY A 37 20.77 -1.70 44.28
C GLY A 37 20.07 -0.44 44.79
N ASP A 38 20.28 0.72 44.17
CA ASP A 38 19.54 1.93 44.49
C ASP A 38 18.05 1.81 44.11
N PRO A 39 17.15 2.50 44.85
CA PRO A 39 15.71 2.40 44.63
C PRO A 39 15.27 3.04 43.31
N GLU A 40 16.10 3.89 42.72
CA GLU A 40 15.85 4.54 41.44
C GLU A 40 17.16 4.80 40.70
N ALA A 41 17.06 5.04 39.40
CA ALA A 41 18.17 5.47 38.55
C ALA A 41 17.65 6.43 37.47
N LEU A 42 18.34 7.55 37.27
CA LEU A 42 17.94 8.59 36.33
C LEU A 42 18.86 8.59 35.10
N LEU A 43 18.26 8.44 33.93
CA LEU A 43 18.92 8.64 32.64
C LEU A 43 18.48 9.97 32.03
N GLU A 44 19.43 10.89 31.88
CA GLU A 44 19.20 12.14 31.16
C GLU A 44 19.94 12.16 29.82
N THR A 45 19.24 12.56 28.78
CA THR A 45 19.78 12.79 27.44
C THR A 45 19.31 14.15 26.93
N PRO A 46 19.93 14.73 25.88
CA PRO A 46 19.50 16.02 25.33
C PRO A 46 18.02 16.09 24.89
N GLY A 47 17.35 14.95 24.66
CA GLY A 47 15.97 14.90 24.18
C GLY A 47 14.96 14.22 25.11
N ALA A 48 15.40 13.54 26.17
CA ALA A 48 14.53 12.79 27.07
C ALA A 48 15.19 12.55 28.43
N ALA A 49 14.37 12.49 29.48
CA ALA A 49 14.75 11.98 30.79
C ALA A 49 13.86 10.78 31.17
N LEU A 50 14.48 9.66 31.51
CA LEU A 50 13.81 8.45 31.98
C LEU A 50 14.24 8.17 33.42
N LEU A 51 13.26 8.01 34.31
CA LEU A 51 13.48 7.63 35.70
C LEU A 51 13.04 6.18 35.89
N PHE A 52 13.96 5.31 36.27
CA PHE A 52 13.67 3.91 36.57
C PHE A 52 13.47 3.76 38.08
N VAL A 53 12.40 3.09 38.51
CA VAL A 53 12.07 2.95 39.94
C VAL A 53 11.89 1.47 40.28
N THR A 54 12.64 1.01 41.27
CA THR A 54 12.62 -0.36 41.75
C THR A 54 11.32 -0.66 42.50
N VAL A 55 10.52 -1.57 41.96
CA VAL A 55 9.28 -2.11 42.55
C VAL A 55 9.34 -3.65 42.63
N PRO A 56 8.63 -4.27 43.58
CA PRO A 56 8.66 -5.74 43.73
C PRO A 56 7.90 -6.48 42.61
N ASP A 57 7.01 -5.80 41.91
CA ASP A 57 6.09 -6.42 40.96
C ASP A 57 6.66 -6.37 39.53
N LYS A 58 6.69 -7.52 38.88
CA LYS A 58 6.96 -7.59 37.43
C LYS A 58 5.75 -7.12 36.64
N LYS A 59 5.99 -6.52 35.48
CA LYS A 59 4.96 -6.13 34.50
C LYS A 59 4.00 -7.29 34.20
N GLN A 60 2.70 -7.03 34.34
CA GLN A 60 1.63 -8.02 34.12
C GLN A 60 0.78 -7.76 32.87
N THR A 61 0.70 -6.50 32.43
CA THR A 61 -0.16 -6.10 31.30
C THR A 61 0.59 -5.18 30.35
N LYS A 62 0.06 -4.96 29.16
CA LYS A 62 0.65 -4.06 28.16
C LYS A 62 0.81 -2.64 28.71
N ASN A 63 1.94 -2.00 28.42
CA ASN A 63 2.15 -0.59 28.74
C ASN A 63 1.09 0.30 28.09
N ARG A 64 0.65 1.33 28.82
CA ARG A 64 -0.32 2.33 28.34
C ARG A 64 0.34 3.53 27.68
N VAL A 65 1.63 3.71 27.94
CA VAL A 65 2.52 4.68 27.31
C VAL A 65 3.52 3.89 26.47
N HIS A 66 3.80 4.38 25.27
CA HIS A 66 4.79 3.80 24.37
C HIS A 66 5.96 4.78 24.25
N LEU A 67 7.18 4.24 24.34
CA LEU A 67 8.38 4.97 23.96
C LEU A 67 8.71 4.62 22.52
N ASP A 68 8.85 5.63 21.68
CA ASP A 68 9.22 5.46 20.28
C ASP A 68 10.64 5.99 20.09
N VAL A 69 11.58 5.08 19.78
CA VAL A 69 12.98 5.41 19.55
C VAL A 69 13.25 5.56 18.07
N GLN A 70 14.02 6.59 17.71
CA GLN A 70 14.44 6.85 16.34
C GLN A 70 15.97 6.82 16.25
N PRO A 71 16.57 5.90 15.48
CA PRO A 71 18.01 5.91 15.24
C PRO A 71 18.41 7.17 14.47
N GLN A 72 19.55 7.77 14.85
CA GLN A 72 20.01 9.05 14.29
C GLN A 72 21.07 8.86 13.20
N ASP A 73 21.82 7.77 13.24
CA ASP A 73 23.02 7.52 12.44
C ASP A 73 22.99 6.18 11.68
N ARG A 74 21.88 5.43 11.78
CA ARG A 74 21.69 4.12 11.16
C ARG A 74 20.24 3.88 10.75
N THR A 75 20.02 2.84 9.97
CA THR A 75 18.67 2.40 9.60
C THR A 75 17.94 1.77 10.78
N ARG A 76 16.61 1.71 10.69
CA ARG A 76 15.78 0.97 11.66
C ARG A 76 16.25 -0.48 11.82
N ASP A 77 16.60 -1.15 10.73
CA ASP A 77 16.93 -2.58 10.75
C ASP A 77 18.27 -2.82 11.45
N GLU A 78 19.28 -1.99 11.19
CA GLU A 78 20.56 -2.02 11.92
C GLU A 78 20.37 -1.72 13.42
N GLU A 79 19.46 -0.81 13.76
CA GLU A 79 19.13 -0.51 15.15
C GLU A 79 18.41 -1.68 15.84
N VAL A 80 17.46 -2.32 15.16
CA VAL A 80 16.80 -3.53 15.68
C VAL A 80 17.83 -4.62 15.96
N GLU A 81 18.74 -4.89 15.03
CA GLU A 81 19.81 -5.89 15.22
C GLU A 81 20.69 -5.54 16.43
N ARG A 82 21.09 -4.27 16.57
CA ARG A 82 21.87 -3.80 17.72
C ARG A 82 21.13 -3.99 19.04
N LEU A 83 19.85 -3.62 19.10
CA LEU A 83 19.05 -3.68 20.32
C LEU A 83 18.77 -5.13 20.74
N LEU A 84 18.54 -6.03 19.79
CA LEU A 84 18.45 -7.46 20.06
C LEU A 84 19.76 -8.00 20.66
N ALA A 85 20.91 -7.56 20.16
CA ALA A 85 22.21 -7.93 20.71
C ALA A 85 22.46 -7.38 22.13
N LEU A 86 21.81 -6.26 22.49
CA LEU A 86 21.86 -5.66 23.84
C LEU A 86 20.91 -6.33 24.85
N GLY A 87 20.06 -7.25 24.41
CA GLY A 87 19.14 -7.99 25.28
C GLY A 87 17.66 -7.62 25.12
N ALA A 88 17.31 -6.78 24.14
CA ALA A 88 15.90 -6.59 23.76
C ALA A 88 15.34 -7.85 23.10
N THR A 89 14.01 -7.97 23.09
CA THR A 89 13.29 -9.08 22.44
C THR A 89 12.28 -8.56 21.42
N LEU A 90 12.15 -9.25 20.28
CA LEU A 90 11.17 -8.90 19.25
C LEU A 90 9.75 -9.27 19.71
N VAL A 91 8.86 -8.27 19.77
CA VAL A 91 7.44 -8.46 20.14
C VAL A 91 6.56 -8.53 18.90
N ALA A 92 6.73 -7.59 17.97
CA ALA A 92 5.95 -7.55 16.74
C ALA A 92 6.67 -6.76 15.64
N ASP A 93 6.54 -7.24 14.41
CA ASP A 93 7.05 -6.55 13.22
C ASP A 93 5.89 -5.85 12.50
N HIS A 94 5.92 -4.51 12.49
CA HIS A 94 4.93 -3.67 11.80
C HIS A 94 5.55 -2.93 10.62
N ARG A 95 6.72 -3.37 10.15
CA ARG A 95 7.33 -2.85 8.93
C ARG A 95 6.42 -3.14 7.76
N LYS A 96 6.21 -2.13 6.93
CA LYS A 96 5.38 -2.20 5.73
C LYS A 96 6.28 -2.38 4.51
N PRO A 97 5.76 -2.99 3.42
CA PRO A 97 6.51 -3.11 2.16
C PRO A 97 7.02 -1.78 1.61
N ASN A 98 6.39 -0.67 1.99
CA ASN A 98 6.81 0.69 1.64
C ASN A 98 8.00 1.24 2.45
N GLY A 99 8.70 0.40 3.21
CA GLY A 99 9.81 0.78 4.09
C GLY A 99 9.39 1.48 5.40
N ARG A 100 8.16 2.00 5.49
CA ARG A 100 7.61 2.67 6.69
C ARG A 100 7.16 1.64 7.74
N GLY A 101 6.62 2.16 8.84
CA GLY A 101 6.23 1.36 10.00
C GLY A 101 7.36 1.28 11.03
N TRP A 102 7.21 0.38 11.99
CA TRP A 102 8.12 0.23 13.12
C TRP A 102 8.26 -1.23 13.50
N VAL A 103 9.24 -1.52 14.36
CA VAL A 103 9.37 -2.81 15.02
C VAL A 103 9.10 -2.59 16.50
N THR A 104 8.20 -3.36 17.09
CA THR A 104 7.96 -3.34 18.54
C THR A 104 8.95 -4.32 19.18
N LEU A 105 9.80 -3.80 20.05
CA LEU A 105 10.70 -4.57 20.91
C LEU A 105 10.24 -4.49 22.36
N ALA A 106 10.73 -5.39 23.19
CA ALA A 106 10.65 -5.29 24.64
C ALA A 106 12.06 -5.25 25.23
N ASP A 107 12.26 -4.40 26.23
CA ASP A 107 13.50 -4.34 27.02
C ASP A 107 13.70 -5.63 27.86
N PRO A 108 14.82 -5.80 28.58
CA PRO A 108 15.08 -7.01 29.38
C PRO A 108 14.02 -7.32 30.44
N GLU A 109 13.22 -6.33 30.85
CA GLU A 109 12.14 -6.49 31.83
C GLU A 109 10.75 -6.64 31.20
N GLY A 110 10.65 -6.60 29.87
CA GLY A 110 9.42 -6.81 29.14
C GLY A 110 8.62 -5.54 28.84
N ASN A 111 9.17 -4.34 29.06
CA ASN A 111 8.51 -3.09 28.69
C ASN A 111 8.61 -2.86 27.18
N GLU A 112 7.47 -2.65 26.53
CA GLU A 112 7.44 -2.48 25.08
C GLU A 112 7.87 -1.06 24.65
N PHE A 113 8.64 -0.98 23.57
CA PHE A 113 9.00 0.25 22.89
C PHE A 113 9.09 0.02 21.37
N CYS A 114 8.92 1.08 20.58
CA CYS A 114 8.91 0.99 19.12
C CYS A 114 10.22 1.53 18.53
N VAL A 115 10.79 0.83 17.55
CA VAL A 115 11.92 1.30 16.76
C VAL A 115 11.39 1.84 15.43
N GLU A 116 11.46 3.15 15.27
CA GLU A 116 11.01 3.88 14.09
C GLU A 116 12.10 3.97 13.00
N CYS A 117 11.71 4.35 11.78
CA CYS A 117 12.68 4.75 10.76
C CYS A 117 13.49 5.97 11.23
N GLY A 118 14.80 5.91 11.01
CA GLY A 118 15.70 7.05 11.19
C GLY A 118 15.29 8.25 10.34
N ALA A 119 15.68 9.46 10.73
CA ALA A 119 15.25 10.68 10.02
C ALA A 119 15.73 10.69 8.55
N ALA A 120 16.99 10.31 8.30
CA ALA A 120 17.55 10.20 6.97
C ALA A 120 16.90 9.08 6.14
N GLU A 121 16.67 7.91 6.75
CA GLU A 121 15.94 6.79 6.15
C GLU A 121 14.52 7.21 5.75
N ARG A 122 13.80 7.89 6.66
CA ARG A 122 12.46 8.42 6.41
C ARG A 122 12.45 9.47 5.29
N ALA A 123 13.47 10.33 5.23
CA ALA A 123 13.62 11.31 4.16
C ALA A 123 13.91 10.65 2.80
N ALA A 124 14.71 9.58 2.77
CA ALA A 124 14.93 8.80 1.56
C ALA A 124 13.64 8.11 1.07
N LEU A 125 12.75 7.73 1.98
CA LEU A 125 11.42 7.19 1.66
C LEU A 125 10.44 8.26 1.15
N THR A 126 10.64 9.55 1.43
CA THR A 126 9.77 10.63 0.93
C THR A 126 10.01 11.01 -0.53
N GLY A 127 11.06 10.48 -1.19
CA GLY A 127 11.33 10.68 -2.62
C GLY A 127 11.15 9.42 -3.49
N ARG A 128 10.79 8.28 -2.89
CA ARG A 128 10.56 7.03 -3.63
C ARG A 128 9.07 6.78 -3.75
N ARG A 129 8.56 6.78 -4.98
CA ARG A 129 7.25 6.25 -5.32
C ARG A 129 7.06 4.90 -4.63
N LEU A 130 5.91 4.69 -4.00
CA LEU A 130 5.54 3.37 -3.51
C LEU A 130 5.15 2.49 -4.69
N PRO A 131 5.73 1.28 -4.81
CA PRO A 131 5.38 0.41 -5.91
C PRO A 131 3.92 -0.01 -5.83
N VAL A 132 3.34 -0.34 -6.98
CA VAL A 132 2.02 -1.00 -7.03
C VAL A 132 2.27 -2.50 -6.93
N THR A 133 1.52 -3.13 -6.04
CA THR A 133 1.72 -4.52 -5.63
C THR A 133 0.48 -5.37 -5.93
N ALA A 134 0.63 -6.69 -5.80
CA ALA A 134 -0.51 -7.61 -5.89
C ALA A 134 -1.58 -7.35 -4.82
N ASP A 135 -1.20 -6.83 -3.64
CA ASP A 135 -2.15 -6.50 -2.57
C ASP A 135 -3.03 -5.30 -2.97
N ASP A 136 -2.49 -4.36 -3.76
CA ASP A 136 -3.24 -3.23 -4.29
C ASP A 136 -4.31 -3.65 -5.30
N VAL A 137 -4.00 -4.63 -6.16
CA VAL A 137 -4.98 -5.25 -7.07
C VAL A 137 -6.09 -5.93 -6.27
N THR A 138 -5.71 -6.73 -5.27
CA THR A 138 -6.67 -7.41 -4.39
C THR A 138 -7.57 -6.41 -3.65
N GLU A 139 -6.99 -5.31 -3.13
CA GLU A 139 -7.73 -4.26 -2.43
C GLU A 139 -8.71 -3.55 -3.38
N ALA A 140 -8.26 -3.15 -4.57
CA ALA A 140 -9.10 -2.48 -5.57
C ALA A 140 -10.29 -3.35 -5.98
N VAL A 141 -10.05 -4.64 -6.30
CA VAL A 141 -11.11 -5.57 -6.70
C VAL A 141 -12.10 -5.80 -5.57
N ARG A 142 -11.62 -6.03 -4.35
CA ARG A 142 -12.50 -6.23 -3.18
C ARG A 142 -13.40 -5.01 -2.95
N LEU A 143 -12.82 -3.80 -2.97
CA LEU A 143 -13.58 -2.56 -2.78
C LEU A 143 -14.65 -2.38 -3.87
N THR A 144 -14.30 -2.66 -5.13
CA THR A 144 -15.23 -2.60 -6.26
C THR A 144 -16.37 -3.60 -6.09
N VAL A 145 -16.06 -4.86 -5.79
CA VAL A 145 -17.08 -5.91 -5.61
C VAL A 145 -18.00 -5.58 -4.44
N ASP A 146 -17.45 -5.17 -3.30
CA ASP A 146 -18.22 -4.76 -2.12
C ASP A 146 -19.19 -3.61 -2.45
N ALA A 147 -18.73 -2.60 -3.19
CA ALA A 147 -19.54 -1.46 -3.58
C ALA A 147 -20.65 -1.84 -4.57
N LEU A 148 -20.31 -2.61 -5.62
CA LEU A 148 -21.25 -2.97 -6.68
C LEU A 148 -22.26 -4.04 -6.23
N ALA A 149 -21.91 -4.90 -5.28
CA ALA A 149 -22.82 -5.88 -4.68
C ALA A 149 -24.03 -5.21 -4.00
N ALA A 150 -23.90 -3.94 -3.55
CA ALA A 150 -25.02 -3.17 -3.01
C ALA A 150 -26.14 -2.92 -4.04
N ALA A 151 -25.86 -3.06 -5.33
CA ALA A 151 -26.80 -2.93 -6.44
C ALA A 151 -27.02 -4.25 -7.20
N ALA A 152 -26.84 -5.40 -6.54
CA ALA A 152 -26.98 -6.71 -7.18
C ALA A 152 -28.38 -6.95 -7.80
N ASP A 153 -29.43 -6.41 -7.18
CA ASP A 153 -30.82 -6.54 -7.65
C ASP A 153 -31.24 -5.44 -8.66
N ALA A 154 -30.33 -4.52 -9.00
CA ALA A 154 -30.61 -3.47 -9.98
C ALA A 154 -30.60 -3.99 -11.42
N ASP A 155 -31.08 -3.17 -12.37
CA ASP A 155 -30.93 -3.46 -13.79
C ASP A 155 -29.50 -3.10 -14.26
N TRP A 156 -28.69 -4.10 -14.59
CA TRP A 156 -27.33 -3.93 -15.08
C TRP A 156 -27.24 -3.76 -16.61
N ARG A 157 -28.39 -3.73 -17.31
CA ARG A 157 -28.47 -3.44 -18.75
C ARG A 157 -28.67 -1.96 -19.06
N VAL A 158 -28.43 -1.10 -18.07
CA VAL A 158 -28.37 0.36 -18.23
C VAL A 158 -26.95 0.81 -18.60
N PRO A 159 -26.78 1.97 -19.27
CA PRO A 159 -25.45 2.50 -19.60
C PRO A 159 -24.56 2.66 -18.37
N ALA A 160 -23.28 2.28 -18.49
CA ALA A 160 -22.27 2.52 -17.46
C ALA A 160 -21.77 3.97 -17.54
N GLY A 161 -22.45 4.86 -16.80
CA GLY A 161 -22.10 6.28 -16.75
C GLY A 161 -22.21 6.94 -18.13
N THR A 162 -21.08 7.35 -18.70
CA THR A 162 -21.04 7.97 -20.04
C THR A 162 -20.62 7.01 -21.16
N LEU A 163 -20.34 5.75 -20.82
CA LEU A 163 -19.91 4.74 -21.78
C LEU A 163 -21.07 4.31 -22.70
N ARG A 164 -20.70 3.75 -23.85
CA ARG A 164 -21.66 3.09 -24.77
C ARG A 164 -22.02 1.67 -24.34
N TRP A 165 -21.25 1.10 -23.42
CA TRP A 165 -21.46 -0.22 -22.85
C TRP A 165 -22.44 -0.13 -21.68
N ASP A 166 -23.18 -1.20 -21.46
CA ASP A 166 -23.99 -1.32 -20.25
C ASP A 166 -23.12 -1.69 -19.03
N CYS A 167 -23.68 -1.60 -17.83
CA CYS A 167 -22.99 -1.94 -16.58
C CYS A 167 -22.50 -3.40 -16.56
N TRP A 168 -23.25 -4.33 -17.15
CA TRP A 168 -22.86 -5.73 -17.28
C TRP A 168 -21.62 -5.90 -18.14
N GLU A 169 -21.65 -5.37 -19.36
CA GLU A 169 -20.56 -5.43 -20.33
C GLU A 169 -19.30 -4.75 -19.81
N THR A 170 -19.45 -3.64 -19.07
CA THR A 170 -18.32 -2.94 -18.47
C THR A 170 -17.66 -3.78 -17.37
N ALA A 171 -18.44 -4.52 -16.60
CA ALA A 171 -17.90 -5.45 -15.60
C ALA A 171 -17.27 -6.70 -16.22
N GLU A 172 -17.79 -7.20 -17.34
CA GLU A 172 -17.16 -8.26 -18.12
C GLU A 172 -15.84 -7.80 -18.72
N HIS A 173 -15.81 -6.59 -19.30
CA HIS A 173 -14.58 -5.98 -19.80
C HIS A 173 -13.54 -5.84 -18.69
N LEU A 174 -13.93 -5.34 -17.51
CA LEU A 174 -13.02 -5.25 -16.38
C LEU A 174 -12.49 -6.64 -15.94
N SER A 175 -13.35 -7.66 -15.93
CA SER A 175 -12.93 -9.03 -15.63
C SER A 175 -11.94 -9.55 -16.67
N ASP A 176 -12.13 -9.18 -17.93
CA ASP A 176 -11.27 -9.56 -19.04
C ASP A 176 -9.93 -8.83 -19.02
N ASP A 177 -9.88 -7.53 -18.73
CA ASP A 177 -8.62 -6.77 -18.59
C ASP A 177 -7.72 -7.39 -17.52
N LEU A 178 -8.28 -7.68 -16.34
CA LEU A 178 -7.53 -8.31 -15.25
C LEU A 178 -7.01 -9.69 -15.66
N PHE A 179 -7.83 -10.49 -16.35
CA PHE A 179 -7.41 -11.77 -16.90
C PHE A 179 -6.30 -11.61 -17.94
N ALA A 180 -6.47 -10.70 -18.88
CA ALA A 180 -5.53 -10.42 -19.97
C ALA A 180 -4.17 -10.01 -19.42
N TYR A 181 -4.14 -9.10 -18.45
CA TYR A 181 -2.91 -8.69 -17.78
C TYR A 181 -2.24 -9.85 -17.03
N ALA A 182 -3.03 -10.72 -16.39
CA ALA A 182 -2.49 -11.90 -15.71
C ALA A 182 -1.80 -12.85 -16.69
N VAL A 183 -2.45 -13.16 -17.82
CA VAL A 183 -1.91 -14.12 -18.79
C VAL A 183 -0.69 -13.59 -19.53
N GLN A 184 -0.52 -12.27 -19.67
CA GLN A 184 0.69 -11.67 -20.23
C GLN A 184 1.96 -12.01 -19.42
N LEU A 185 1.82 -12.29 -18.12
CA LEU A 185 2.92 -12.66 -17.22
C LEU A 185 3.19 -14.17 -17.16
N GLY A 186 2.29 -15.00 -17.72
CA GLY A 186 2.34 -16.46 -17.61
C GLY A 186 3.43 -17.17 -18.42
N PRO A 187 3.71 -16.78 -19.68
CA PRO A 187 4.70 -17.45 -20.51
C PRO A 187 6.11 -17.38 -19.91
N ARG A 188 6.88 -18.47 -20.05
CA ARG A 188 8.32 -18.49 -19.68
C ARG A 188 9.16 -17.49 -20.48
N THR A 189 8.70 -17.14 -21.67
CA THR A 189 9.29 -16.14 -22.56
C THR A 189 8.14 -15.30 -23.09
N PRO A 190 7.77 -14.22 -22.38
CA PRO A 190 6.66 -13.37 -22.79
C PRO A 190 6.93 -12.68 -24.13
N LEU A 191 5.84 -12.39 -24.84
CA LEU A 191 5.88 -11.70 -26.13
C LEU A 191 6.03 -10.19 -25.87
N LEU A 192 6.85 -9.52 -26.68
CA LEU A 192 7.12 -8.08 -26.54
C LEU A 192 6.45 -7.22 -27.60
N GLU A 193 5.86 -7.82 -28.64
CA GLU A 193 5.23 -7.12 -29.77
C GLU A 193 3.74 -7.40 -29.91
N THR A 194 3.23 -8.45 -29.27
CA THR A 194 1.85 -8.89 -29.38
C THR A 194 1.36 -9.45 -28.06
N GLU A 195 0.04 -9.44 -27.86
CA GLU A 195 -0.61 -10.12 -26.75
C GLU A 195 -0.47 -11.64 -26.87
N VAL A 196 -0.60 -12.34 -25.75
CA VAL A 196 -0.78 -13.79 -25.72
C VAL A 196 -2.04 -14.10 -26.54
N PRO A 197 -1.98 -15.04 -27.51
CA PRO A 197 -2.99 -15.18 -28.55
C PRO A 197 -4.24 -15.95 -28.07
N TYR A 198 -4.87 -15.46 -26.99
CA TYR A 198 -6.24 -15.82 -26.67
C TYR A 198 -7.18 -15.36 -27.80
N ARG A 199 -8.32 -16.01 -27.92
CA ARG A 199 -9.32 -15.60 -28.91
C ARG A 199 -10.19 -14.51 -28.28
N TRP A 200 -10.19 -13.35 -28.93
CA TRP A 200 -11.01 -12.20 -28.55
C TRP A 200 -12.16 -12.04 -29.53
N ALA A 201 -13.36 -11.80 -29.02
CA ALA A 201 -14.52 -11.50 -29.86
C ALA A 201 -15.58 -10.77 -29.03
N PRO A 202 -16.29 -9.79 -29.60
CA PRO A 202 -17.42 -9.17 -28.92
C PRO A 202 -18.66 -10.08 -29.02
N GLN A 203 -19.53 -10.06 -28.01
CA GLN A 203 -20.81 -10.78 -28.05
C GLN A 203 -21.84 -10.12 -28.98
N ARG A 204 -21.71 -8.81 -29.21
CA ARG A 204 -22.57 -8.04 -30.11
C ARG A 204 -21.79 -6.95 -30.82
N ASP A 205 -22.36 -6.42 -31.90
CA ASP A 205 -21.78 -5.28 -32.59
C ASP A 205 -21.67 -4.06 -31.65
N GLY A 206 -20.49 -3.43 -31.67
CA GLY A 206 -20.14 -2.33 -30.76
C GLY A 206 -19.98 -2.67 -29.28
N GLY A 207 -20.02 -3.94 -28.88
CA GLY A 207 -19.70 -4.39 -27.52
C GLY A 207 -18.19 -4.47 -27.26
N PRO A 208 -17.76 -4.68 -26.00
CA PRO A 208 -16.36 -4.86 -25.67
C PRO A 208 -15.81 -6.16 -26.28
N TRP A 209 -14.53 -6.13 -26.66
CA TRP A 209 -13.82 -7.31 -27.16
C TRP A 209 -13.19 -8.01 -25.97
N ASN A 210 -13.72 -9.19 -25.61
CA ASN A 210 -13.20 -9.94 -24.47
C ASN A 210 -12.85 -11.39 -24.86
N ALA A 211 -12.03 -12.03 -24.04
CA ALA A 211 -11.86 -13.48 -23.97
C ALA A 211 -12.67 -14.11 -22.82
N VAL A 212 -12.95 -13.33 -21.76
CA VAL A 212 -13.70 -13.71 -20.57
C VAL A 212 -15.10 -13.08 -20.60
N PHE A 213 -16.11 -13.91 -20.39
CA PHE A 213 -17.51 -13.51 -20.27
C PHE A 213 -18.15 -14.22 -19.08
N ALA A 214 -19.02 -13.52 -18.35
CA ALA A 214 -19.77 -14.14 -17.27
C ALA A 214 -20.95 -14.93 -17.84
N ASP A 215 -21.33 -16.01 -17.16
CA ASP A 215 -22.57 -16.73 -17.51
C ASP A 215 -23.79 -15.84 -17.17
N PRO A 216 -24.62 -15.44 -18.14
CA PRO A 216 -25.80 -14.62 -17.86
C PRO A 216 -26.79 -15.29 -16.91
N GLU A 217 -26.84 -16.63 -16.87
CA GLU A 217 -27.73 -17.37 -15.96
C GLU A 217 -27.29 -17.29 -14.50
N ALA A 218 -26.01 -16.99 -14.23
CA ALA A 218 -25.48 -16.81 -12.89
C ALA A 218 -25.81 -15.43 -12.27
N GLY A 219 -26.38 -14.52 -13.07
CA GLY A 219 -26.78 -13.18 -12.64
C GLY A 219 -25.61 -12.30 -12.19
N THR A 220 -25.93 -11.17 -11.55
CA THR A 220 -24.96 -10.17 -11.09
C THR A 220 -23.99 -10.73 -10.05
N ALA A 221 -24.44 -11.66 -9.20
CA ALA A 221 -23.57 -12.36 -8.26
C ALA A 221 -22.50 -13.19 -8.98
N GLY A 222 -22.86 -13.92 -10.05
CA GLY A 222 -21.90 -14.69 -10.86
C GLY A 222 -20.94 -13.80 -11.66
N LEU A 223 -21.43 -12.65 -12.14
CA LEU A 223 -20.60 -11.63 -12.78
C LEU A 223 -19.54 -11.10 -11.81
N LEU A 224 -19.92 -10.74 -10.59
CA LEU A 224 -18.98 -10.27 -9.57
C LEU A 224 -17.98 -11.35 -9.15
N GLN A 225 -18.40 -12.63 -9.08
CA GLN A 225 -17.47 -13.74 -8.85
C GLN A 225 -16.45 -13.91 -9.98
N THR A 226 -16.85 -13.63 -11.22
CA THR A 226 -15.94 -13.64 -12.38
C THR A 226 -14.89 -12.54 -12.25
N LEU A 227 -15.31 -11.34 -11.82
CA LEU A 227 -14.41 -10.23 -11.51
C LEU A 227 -13.42 -10.58 -10.38
N GLU A 228 -13.90 -11.16 -9.29
CA GLU A 228 -13.05 -11.62 -8.19
C GLU A 228 -12.02 -12.65 -8.65
N ALA A 229 -12.44 -13.62 -9.47
CA ALA A 229 -11.57 -14.66 -9.99
C ALA A 229 -10.46 -14.09 -10.89
N SER A 230 -10.80 -13.19 -11.81
CA SER A 230 -9.80 -12.51 -12.66
C SER A 230 -8.85 -11.63 -11.85
N GLY A 231 -9.36 -10.90 -10.85
CA GLY A 231 -8.54 -10.13 -9.93
C GLY A 231 -7.56 -10.99 -9.12
N ALA A 232 -8.00 -12.17 -8.68
CA ALA A 232 -7.16 -13.13 -7.99
C ALA A 232 -6.07 -13.70 -8.92
N LEU A 233 -6.38 -13.97 -10.19
CA LEU A 233 -5.40 -14.41 -11.19
C LEU A 233 -4.31 -13.36 -11.38
N LEU A 234 -4.68 -12.09 -11.62
CA LEU A 234 -3.69 -11.01 -11.76
C LEU A 234 -2.84 -10.86 -10.50
N SER A 235 -3.48 -10.83 -9.34
CA SER A 235 -2.76 -10.72 -8.05
C SER A 235 -1.76 -11.86 -7.86
N ALA A 236 -2.13 -13.10 -8.20
CA ALA A 236 -1.22 -14.24 -8.10
C ALA A 236 -0.05 -14.15 -9.09
N MET A 237 -0.32 -13.74 -10.33
CA MET A 237 0.71 -13.58 -11.35
C MET A 237 1.69 -12.46 -11.02
N VAL A 238 1.21 -11.29 -10.59
CA VAL A 238 2.04 -10.17 -10.13
C VAL A 238 2.92 -10.58 -8.96
N ARG A 239 2.39 -11.36 -8.01
CA ARG A 239 3.14 -11.81 -6.83
C ARG A 239 4.24 -12.80 -7.15
N THR A 240 4.08 -13.60 -8.20
CA THR A 240 4.97 -14.73 -8.50
C THR A 240 5.90 -14.50 -9.68
N ALA A 241 5.57 -13.56 -10.58
CA ALA A 241 6.42 -13.19 -11.69
C ALA A 241 7.74 -12.54 -11.19
N ALA A 242 8.84 -12.82 -11.88
CA ALA A 242 10.11 -12.18 -11.56
C ALA A 242 10.05 -10.68 -11.94
N PRO A 243 10.62 -9.76 -11.13
CA PRO A 243 10.52 -8.31 -11.38
C PRO A 243 11.12 -7.84 -12.71
N ASP A 244 12.04 -8.62 -13.29
CA ASP A 244 12.68 -8.36 -14.58
C ASP A 244 11.88 -8.87 -15.79
N VAL A 245 10.75 -9.55 -15.55
CA VAL A 245 9.82 -9.93 -16.61
C VAL A 245 9.34 -8.69 -17.35
N ARG A 246 9.27 -8.79 -18.68
CA ARG A 246 8.75 -7.76 -19.58
C ARG A 246 7.78 -8.43 -20.55
N SER A 247 6.61 -7.84 -20.74
CA SER A 247 5.57 -8.37 -21.64
C SER A 247 4.82 -7.23 -22.33
N TYR A 248 4.30 -7.51 -23.52
CA TYR A 248 3.62 -6.55 -24.35
C TYR A 248 2.35 -6.00 -23.69
N HIS A 249 2.12 -4.71 -23.87
CA HIS A 249 0.82 -4.08 -23.75
C HIS A 249 0.70 -2.99 -24.83
N GLY A 250 -0.50 -2.69 -25.31
CA GLY A 250 -0.70 -1.69 -26.39
C GLY A 250 -0.17 -0.30 -26.06
N TYR A 251 0.04 0.02 -24.78
CA TYR A 251 0.61 1.28 -24.31
C TYR A 251 2.08 1.20 -23.86
N GLY A 252 2.77 0.10 -24.16
CA GLY A 252 4.21 -0.09 -23.92
C GLY A 252 4.51 -1.45 -23.31
N VAL A 253 5.75 -1.92 -23.46
CA VAL A 253 6.21 -3.16 -22.81
C VAL A 253 6.25 -2.95 -21.30
N SER A 254 5.48 -3.73 -20.56
CA SER A 254 5.28 -3.57 -19.11
C SER A 254 5.95 -4.68 -18.31
N ASP A 255 6.25 -4.35 -17.06
CA ASP A 255 6.69 -5.26 -16.01
C ASP A 255 5.51 -5.70 -15.12
N PRO A 256 5.71 -6.63 -14.16
CA PRO A 256 4.64 -7.07 -13.27
C PRO A 256 3.98 -5.92 -12.48
N GLU A 257 4.78 -4.94 -12.05
CA GLU A 257 4.26 -3.75 -11.39
C GLU A 257 3.35 -2.92 -12.31
N GLY A 258 3.75 -2.72 -13.58
CA GLY A 258 2.94 -1.98 -14.54
C GLY A 258 1.61 -2.68 -14.83
N PHE A 259 1.59 -4.02 -14.94
CA PHE A 259 0.33 -4.77 -15.06
C PHE A 259 -0.53 -4.68 -13.79
N ALA A 260 0.08 -4.67 -12.60
CA ALA A 260 -0.65 -4.41 -11.36
C ALA A 260 -1.26 -3.00 -11.35
N ALA A 261 -0.51 -1.99 -11.78
CA ALA A 261 -0.99 -0.62 -11.85
C ALA A 261 -2.10 -0.45 -12.88
N MET A 262 -1.99 -1.07 -14.05
CA MET A 262 -3.04 -1.07 -15.08
C MET A 262 -4.31 -1.73 -14.54
N GLY A 263 -4.19 -2.90 -13.91
CA GLY A 263 -5.32 -3.59 -13.28
C GLY A 263 -6.01 -2.75 -12.20
N VAL A 264 -5.25 -2.05 -11.35
CA VAL A 264 -5.83 -1.13 -10.35
C VAL A 264 -6.53 0.04 -11.05
N VAL A 265 -5.89 0.73 -12.00
CA VAL A 265 -6.52 1.86 -12.72
C VAL A 265 -7.83 1.43 -13.34
N GLU A 266 -7.82 0.36 -14.16
CA GLU A 266 -9.02 -0.13 -14.84
C GLU A 266 -10.12 -0.48 -13.83
N THR A 267 -9.76 -1.17 -12.74
CA THR A 267 -10.71 -1.50 -11.67
C THR A 267 -11.36 -0.26 -11.06
N LEU A 268 -10.58 0.77 -10.73
CA LEU A 268 -11.11 1.95 -10.06
C LEU A 268 -11.97 2.82 -10.99
N VAL A 269 -11.56 2.97 -12.25
CA VAL A 269 -12.25 3.85 -13.20
C VAL A 269 -13.49 3.19 -13.80
N HIS A 270 -13.47 1.89 -14.09
CA HIS A 270 -14.67 1.20 -14.57
C HIS A 270 -15.66 0.91 -13.44
N ALA A 271 -15.21 0.76 -12.20
CA ALA A 271 -16.11 0.80 -11.05
C ALA A 271 -16.84 2.16 -10.95
N HIS A 272 -16.17 3.28 -11.24
CA HIS A 272 -16.81 4.60 -11.31
C HIS A 272 -17.86 4.68 -12.42
N ASP A 273 -17.54 4.16 -13.60
CA ASP A 273 -18.48 4.13 -14.74
C ASP A 273 -19.74 3.31 -14.38
N ILE A 274 -19.57 2.11 -13.83
CA ILE A 274 -20.67 1.23 -13.41
C ILE A 274 -21.47 1.85 -12.26
N ALA A 275 -20.80 2.33 -11.22
CA ALA A 275 -21.45 2.93 -10.05
C ALA A 275 -22.28 4.16 -10.45
N SER A 276 -21.78 4.97 -11.40
CA SER A 276 -22.52 6.10 -11.96
C SER A 276 -23.80 5.65 -12.69
N GLY A 277 -23.72 4.58 -13.48
CA GLY A 277 -24.87 3.99 -14.17
C GLY A 277 -25.92 3.40 -13.23
N LEU A 278 -25.47 2.75 -12.15
CA LEU A 278 -26.34 2.12 -11.15
C LEU A 278 -26.81 3.07 -10.04
N GLY A 279 -26.30 4.30 -9.98
CA GLY A 279 -26.61 5.26 -8.91
C GLY A 279 -26.01 4.88 -7.55
N VAL A 280 -24.88 4.16 -7.55
CA VAL A 280 -24.13 3.75 -6.35
C VAL A 280 -23.05 4.78 -6.03
N SER A 281 -22.82 5.05 -4.74
CA SER A 281 -21.72 5.91 -4.30
C SER A 281 -20.39 5.20 -4.47
N TRP A 282 -19.41 5.85 -5.10
CA TRP A 282 -18.09 5.28 -5.33
C TRP A 282 -16.99 6.32 -5.16
N GLU A 283 -16.06 6.03 -4.25
CA GLU A 283 -14.84 6.80 -4.06
C GLU A 283 -13.74 5.86 -3.51
N PRO A 284 -12.66 5.63 -4.27
CA PRO A 284 -11.59 4.75 -3.82
C PRO A 284 -10.59 5.46 -2.88
N PRO A 285 -9.81 4.71 -2.09
CA PRO A 285 -8.76 5.29 -1.26
C PRO A 285 -7.77 6.14 -2.06
N ALA A 286 -7.53 7.38 -1.62
CA ALA A 286 -6.58 8.30 -2.25
C ALA A 286 -5.17 7.69 -2.40
N ALA A 287 -4.77 6.82 -1.47
CA ALA A 287 -3.46 6.16 -1.51
C ALA A 287 -3.33 5.16 -2.68
N LEU A 288 -4.41 4.48 -3.09
CA LEU A 288 -4.39 3.62 -4.28
C LEU A 288 -4.27 4.46 -5.55
N CYS A 289 -5.05 5.55 -5.62
CA CYS A 289 -4.98 6.51 -6.72
C CYS A 289 -3.58 7.10 -6.88
N ASP A 290 -2.96 7.49 -5.77
CA ASP A 290 -1.61 8.05 -5.76
C ASP A 290 -0.55 7.08 -6.31
N ARG A 291 -0.60 5.81 -5.90
CA ARG A 291 0.35 4.77 -6.35
C ARG A 291 0.29 4.54 -7.86
N VAL A 292 -0.92 4.49 -8.42
CA VAL A 292 -1.10 4.27 -9.87
C VAL A 292 -0.82 5.53 -10.68
N LEU A 293 -1.17 6.71 -10.19
CA LEU A 293 -0.80 7.98 -10.81
C LEU A 293 0.72 8.09 -10.94
N ALA A 294 1.43 7.84 -9.83
CA ALA A 294 2.88 7.87 -9.85
C ALA A 294 3.50 6.81 -10.80
N ARG A 295 2.81 5.69 -11.09
CA ARG A 295 3.33 4.63 -11.97
C ARG A 295 3.09 4.87 -13.45
N LEU A 296 1.87 5.27 -13.79
CA LEU A 296 1.34 5.25 -15.15
C LEU A 296 1.14 6.65 -15.73
N PHE A 297 1.12 7.67 -14.87
CA PHE A 297 0.88 9.07 -15.24
C PHE A 297 1.96 9.96 -14.60
N PRO A 298 3.24 9.85 -15.01
CA PRO A 298 4.34 10.58 -14.38
C PRO A 298 4.18 12.11 -14.43
N GLU A 299 3.41 12.62 -15.39
CA GLU A 299 3.10 14.05 -15.56
C GLU A 299 1.81 14.48 -14.84
N ALA A 300 1.16 13.59 -14.08
CA ALA A 300 -0.05 13.94 -13.35
C ALA A 300 0.25 14.96 -12.25
N PRO A 301 -0.61 15.98 -12.06
CA PRO A 301 -0.42 16.98 -11.01
C PRO A 301 -0.48 16.35 -9.61
N ASP A 302 0.27 16.90 -8.67
CA ASP A 302 0.38 16.46 -7.28
C ASP A 302 -0.29 17.41 -6.27
N ASP A 303 -0.91 18.48 -6.75
CA ASP A 303 -1.47 19.59 -5.96
C ASP A 303 -2.99 19.48 -5.69
N ALA A 304 -3.61 18.36 -6.05
CA ALA A 304 -5.04 18.16 -5.99
C ALA A 304 -5.42 16.76 -5.46
N ASP A 305 -6.71 16.58 -5.17
CA ASP A 305 -7.26 15.29 -4.74
C ASP A 305 -6.90 14.17 -5.73
N ARG A 306 -6.38 13.05 -5.21
CA ARG A 306 -5.79 11.99 -6.04
C ARG A 306 -6.82 11.26 -6.88
N TRP A 307 -8.05 11.12 -6.38
CA TRP A 307 -9.13 10.51 -7.15
C TRP A 307 -9.60 11.43 -8.29
N ALA A 308 -9.79 12.71 -8.00
CA ALA A 308 -10.10 13.72 -9.02
C ALA A 308 -9.02 13.79 -10.11
N VAL A 309 -7.73 13.75 -9.72
CA VAL A 309 -6.61 13.71 -10.67
C VAL A 309 -6.63 12.44 -11.53
N LEU A 310 -6.96 11.27 -10.96
CA LEU A 310 -7.05 10.02 -11.72
C LEU A 310 -8.23 10.04 -12.72
N LEU A 311 -9.40 10.54 -12.31
CA LEU A 311 -10.54 10.74 -13.22
C LEU A 311 -10.20 11.71 -14.35
N TRP A 312 -9.52 12.81 -14.04
CA TRP A 312 -9.08 13.77 -15.06
C TRP A 312 -8.04 13.17 -16.01
N SER A 313 -7.02 12.47 -15.47
CA SER A 313 -5.95 11.83 -16.25
C SER A 313 -6.48 10.75 -17.21
N THR A 314 -7.66 10.21 -16.92
CA THR A 314 -8.33 9.18 -17.72
C THR A 314 -9.56 9.71 -18.48
N GLY A 315 -9.71 11.03 -18.59
CA GLY A 315 -10.75 11.71 -19.39
C GLY A 315 -12.18 11.63 -18.84
N ARG A 316 -12.35 11.11 -17.61
CA ARG A 316 -13.64 10.86 -16.95
C ARG A 316 -14.12 12.03 -16.11
N GLY A 317 -13.21 12.91 -15.66
CA GLY A 317 -13.52 14.07 -14.83
C GLY A 317 -12.89 15.38 -15.31
N ASP A 318 -13.41 16.49 -14.81
CA ASP A 318 -12.78 17.80 -14.94
C ASP A 318 -11.91 18.10 -13.71
N LEU A 319 -10.85 18.88 -13.88
CA LEU A 319 -9.96 19.31 -12.79
C LEU A 319 -9.84 20.84 -12.80
N PRO A 320 -10.23 21.55 -11.72
CA PRO A 320 -10.25 23.01 -11.72
C PRO A 320 -8.90 23.64 -12.13
N GLY A 321 -8.96 24.61 -13.05
CA GLY A 321 -7.78 25.31 -13.54
C GLY A 321 -6.98 24.55 -14.61
N ARG A 322 -7.46 23.38 -15.08
CA ARG A 322 -6.80 22.57 -16.11
C ARG A 322 -7.75 22.28 -17.27
N GLU A 323 -7.19 22.16 -18.47
CA GLU A 323 -7.96 21.78 -19.66
C GLU A 323 -8.42 20.32 -19.54
N ARG A 324 -9.60 20.02 -20.10
CA ARG A 324 -10.14 18.65 -20.08
C ARG A 324 -9.29 17.74 -20.96
N VAL A 325 -8.90 16.59 -20.42
CA VAL A 325 -8.23 15.53 -21.18
C VAL A 325 -9.25 14.85 -22.10
N THR A 326 -9.01 14.94 -23.42
CA THR A 326 -9.86 14.33 -24.46
C THR A 326 -9.25 13.08 -25.08
N SER A 327 -7.95 12.86 -24.87
CA SER A 327 -7.20 11.66 -25.24
C SER A 327 -6.09 11.44 -24.23
N TRP A 328 -5.86 10.19 -23.84
CA TRP A 328 -4.87 9.82 -22.84
C TRP A 328 -4.23 8.47 -23.19
N LYS A 329 -3.04 8.23 -22.62
CA LYS A 329 -2.29 6.98 -22.73
C LYS A 329 -1.55 6.74 -21.41
N TRP A 330 -1.44 5.49 -20.99
CA TRP A 330 -0.54 5.13 -19.89
C TRP A 330 0.92 5.15 -20.31
N HIS A 331 1.79 5.45 -19.35
CA HIS A 331 3.20 5.09 -19.45
C HIS A 331 3.41 3.62 -19.03
N GLY A 332 3.29 2.69 -19.99
CA GLY A 332 3.37 1.25 -19.71
C GLY A 332 4.78 0.76 -19.32
N ALA A 333 5.82 1.35 -19.90
CA ALA A 333 7.21 0.98 -19.62
C ALA A 333 7.59 1.23 -18.14
N PRO A 334 8.53 0.46 -17.59
CA PRO A 334 9.14 0.79 -16.30
C PRO A 334 9.76 2.19 -16.34
N LEU A 335 9.54 2.97 -15.29
CA LEU A 335 10.00 4.37 -15.24
C LEU A 335 11.53 4.51 -15.26
N GLU A 336 12.26 3.45 -14.88
CA GLU A 336 13.72 3.40 -14.89
C GLU A 336 14.30 3.25 -16.31
N ASP A 337 13.49 2.82 -17.29
CA ASP A 337 13.94 2.56 -18.67
C ASP A 337 13.94 3.83 -19.55
N GLY A 338 13.53 4.99 -19.01
CA GLY A 338 13.42 6.27 -19.73
C GLY A 338 12.31 6.26 -20.80
N PRO A 339 11.97 7.43 -21.39
CA PRO A 339 11.01 7.47 -22.49
C PRO A 339 11.56 6.69 -23.70
N GLN A 340 10.77 5.74 -24.20
CA GLN A 340 10.98 5.16 -25.52
C GLN A 340 10.30 6.07 -26.54
N ASP A 341 11.12 6.72 -27.39
CA ASP A 341 10.70 7.56 -28.52
C ASP A 341 9.78 6.83 -29.51
#